data_AF-A0A6P6UH47-F1
#
_entry.id   AF-A0A6P6UH47-F1
#
_cell.length_a   1.000
_cell.length_b   1.000
_cell.length_c   1.000
_cell.angle_alpha   90.00
_cell.angle_beta   90.00
_cell.angle_gamma   90.00
#
_symmetry.space_group_name_H-M   'P 1'
#
loop_
_entity.id
_entity.type
_entity.pdbx_description
1 polymer ?
#
loop_
_entity_poly.entity_id
_entity_poly.type
_entity_poly.pdbx_seq_one_letter_code
_entity_poly.pdbx_strand_id
1 'polypeptide(L)'
;MKAPAKADDVPEIRPEQLVEADGFLFGSPSRFGMMAAQVKAFFDATHELWATQALAGRPAGVFWSTGFHGGGQELTALTFITQLAHHGMIFVPLGYTFGSGMFEMNEVKGGSSYGAGTYAADGSRQPTKLELQQAFHQGKYVAEITKKLKKSSPQV
;
A
#
# COMPACT_ATOMS: atom_id res chain seq x y z
N MET A 1 8.75 -15.95 13.42
CA MET A 1 8.62 -14.58 12.90
C MET A 1 9.37 -13.67 13.87
N LYS A 2 10.32 -12.83 13.42
CA LYS A 2 11.05 -11.87 14.27
C LYS A 2 10.40 -10.47 14.30
N ALA A 3 9.15 -10.37 13.84
CA ALA A 3 8.43 -9.10 13.83
C ALA A 3 8.18 -8.64 15.28
N PRO A 4 8.39 -7.35 15.60
CA PRO A 4 8.05 -6.81 16.91
C PRO A 4 6.53 -6.92 17.13
N ALA A 5 6.12 -6.82 18.41
CA ALA A 5 4.71 -6.66 18.73
C ALA A 5 4.14 -5.42 18.02
N LYS A 6 2.83 -5.45 17.72
CA LYS A 6 2.12 -4.26 17.26
C LYS A 6 2.33 -3.15 18.30
N ALA A 7 2.67 -1.96 17.85
CA ALA A 7 2.81 -0.81 18.74
C ALA A 7 1.43 -0.39 19.29
N ASP A 8 1.38 -0.05 20.58
CA ASP A 8 0.14 0.25 21.30
C ASP A 8 -0.51 1.59 20.88
N ASP A 9 0.23 2.42 20.12
CA ASP A 9 -0.20 3.73 19.63
C ASP A 9 -0.84 3.69 18.23
N VAL A 10 -0.96 2.51 17.62
CA VAL A 10 -1.57 2.36 16.29
C VAL A 10 -3.08 2.08 16.45
N PRO A 11 -3.96 3.06 16.12
CA PRO A 11 -5.40 2.88 16.25
C PRO A 11 -5.91 1.78 15.30
N GLU A 12 -6.93 1.07 15.74
CA GLU A 12 -7.63 0.09 14.92
C GLU A 12 -8.75 0.76 14.12
N ILE A 13 -8.75 0.50 12.83
CA ILE A 13 -9.81 0.93 11.92
C ILE A 13 -10.72 -0.25 11.61
N ARG A 14 -12.04 -0.04 11.69
CA ARG A 14 -13.04 -0.99 11.23
C ARG A 14 -13.40 -0.74 9.76
N PRO A 15 -13.83 -1.76 9.00
CA PRO A 15 -14.19 -1.62 7.58
C PRO A 15 -15.07 -0.41 7.28
N GLU A 16 -16.15 -0.22 8.03
CA GLU A 16 -17.12 0.86 7.83
C GLU A 16 -16.53 2.27 7.99
N GLN A 17 -15.42 2.41 8.72
CA GLN A 17 -14.75 3.70 8.93
C GLN A 17 -13.91 4.13 7.73
N LEU A 18 -13.69 3.27 6.73
CA LEU A 18 -12.95 3.64 5.51
C LEU A 18 -13.61 4.84 4.81
N VAL A 19 -14.93 5.02 4.92
CA VAL A 19 -15.63 6.15 4.31
C VAL A 19 -15.26 7.51 4.91
N GLU A 20 -14.58 7.54 6.06
CA GLU A 20 -14.12 8.77 6.71
C GLU A 20 -12.85 9.33 6.05
N ALA A 21 -12.07 8.49 5.34
CA ALA A 21 -10.75 8.86 4.82
C ALA A 21 -10.78 9.24 3.33
N ASP A 22 -10.26 10.41 2.98
CA ASP A 22 -10.25 10.90 1.59
C ASP A 22 -9.37 10.08 0.62
N GLY A 23 -8.43 9.30 1.16
CA GLY A 23 -7.51 8.45 0.39
C GLY A 23 -6.72 7.50 1.30
N PHE A 24 -6.08 6.50 0.71
CA PHE A 24 -5.52 5.36 1.44
C PHE A 24 -4.10 5.00 1.03
N LEU A 25 -3.36 4.43 1.99
CA LEU A 25 -2.16 3.63 1.75
C LEU A 25 -2.33 2.30 2.46
N PHE A 26 -2.45 1.22 1.70
CA PHE A 26 -2.59 -0.11 2.27
C PHE A 26 -1.25 -0.86 2.30
N GLY A 27 -0.92 -1.41 3.47
CA GLY A 27 0.31 -2.15 3.72
C GLY A 27 0.06 -3.63 3.96
N SER A 28 0.82 -4.50 3.30
CA SER A 28 0.81 -5.95 3.63
C SER A 28 2.19 -6.57 3.49
N PRO A 29 2.62 -7.46 4.41
CA PRO A 29 3.69 -8.39 4.08
C PRO A 29 3.22 -9.35 2.98
N SER A 30 4.14 -9.75 2.11
CA SER A 30 3.91 -10.77 1.08
C SER A 30 3.77 -12.15 1.72
N ARG A 31 2.74 -12.88 1.32
CA ARG A 31 2.54 -14.31 1.57
C ARG A 31 2.39 -14.98 0.22
N PHE A 32 3.47 -15.60 -0.25
CA PHE A 32 3.51 -16.32 -1.54
C PHE A 32 3.06 -15.45 -2.73
N GLY A 33 3.43 -14.17 -2.74
CA GLY A 33 3.05 -13.23 -3.80
C GLY A 33 1.65 -12.63 -3.66
N MET A 34 0.99 -12.83 -2.52
CA MET A 34 -0.31 -12.26 -2.18
C MET A 34 -0.20 -11.43 -0.89
N MET A 35 -1.24 -10.64 -0.59
CA MET A 35 -1.41 -10.06 0.75
C MET A 35 -1.54 -11.13 1.84
N ALA A 36 -1.28 -10.75 3.08
CA ALA A 36 -1.48 -11.63 4.22
C ALA A 36 -2.97 -11.90 4.46
N ALA A 37 -3.28 -13.06 5.04
CA ALA A 37 -4.67 -13.48 5.31
C ALA A 37 -5.45 -12.45 6.15
N GLN A 38 -4.79 -11.75 7.08
CA GLN A 38 -5.38 -10.71 7.89
C GLN A 38 -5.85 -9.50 7.06
N VAL A 39 -5.04 -9.08 6.08
CA VAL A 39 -5.40 -7.99 5.17
C VAL A 39 -6.53 -8.45 4.24
N LYS A 40 -6.47 -9.70 3.75
CA LYS A 40 -7.55 -10.26 2.94
C LYS A 40 -8.87 -10.34 3.72
N ALA A 41 -8.84 -10.77 4.98
CA ALA A 41 -10.01 -10.83 5.85
C ALA A 41 -10.62 -9.44 6.10
N PHE A 42 -9.78 -8.40 6.22
CA PHE A 42 -10.26 -7.02 6.30
C PHE A 42 -11.04 -6.60 5.04
N PHE A 43 -10.54 -6.89 3.84
CA PHE A 43 -11.28 -6.65 2.59
C PHE A 43 -12.51 -7.57 2.41
N ASP A 44 -12.50 -8.78 2.95
CA ASP A 44 -13.69 -9.64 2.91
C ASP A 44 -14.83 -9.08 3.78
N ALA A 45 -14.48 -8.29 4.80
CA ALA A 45 -15.43 -7.58 5.64
C ALA A 45 -15.94 -6.25 5.04
N THR A 46 -15.47 -5.83 3.85
CA THR A 46 -15.91 -4.58 3.20
C THR A 46 -17.03 -4.79 2.18
N HIS A 47 -17.76 -5.91 2.23
CA HIS A 47 -18.82 -6.24 1.26
C HIS A 47 -19.86 -5.13 1.09
N GLU A 48 -20.36 -4.53 2.17
CA GLU A 48 -21.36 -3.47 2.09
C GLU A 48 -20.82 -2.20 1.41
N LEU A 49 -19.56 -1.84 1.68
CA LEU A 49 -18.89 -0.72 1.02
C LEU A 49 -18.66 -0.97 -0.47
N TRP A 50 -18.40 -2.22 -0.85
CA TRP A 50 -18.33 -2.64 -2.24
C TRP A 50 -19.70 -2.57 -2.90
N ALA A 51 -20.74 -3.12 -2.26
CA ALA A 51 -22.10 -3.18 -2.81
C ALA A 51 -22.66 -1.78 -3.10
N THR A 52 -22.32 -0.81 -2.24
CA THR A 52 -22.71 0.60 -2.38
C THR A 52 -21.69 1.44 -3.15
N GLN A 53 -20.54 0.85 -3.53
CA GLN A 53 -19.41 1.56 -4.14
C GLN A 53 -18.96 2.81 -3.33
N ALA A 54 -19.07 2.75 -2.00
CA ALA A 54 -18.80 3.88 -1.10
C ALA A 54 -17.33 4.37 -1.10
N LEU A 55 -16.42 3.54 -1.64
CA LEU A 55 -15.00 3.87 -1.80
C LEU A 55 -14.63 4.29 -3.23
N ALA A 56 -15.60 4.31 -4.15
CA ALA A 56 -15.32 4.65 -5.54
C ALA A 56 -14.76 6.07 -5.68
N GLY A 57 -13.76 6.23 -6.55
CA GLY A 57 -13.07 7.50 -6.78
C GLY A 57 -12.04 7.89 -5.71
N ARG A 58 -11.97 7.18 -4.56
CA ARG A 58 -10.97 7.45 -3.53
C ARG A 58 -9.59 7.00 -3.98
N PRO A 59 -8.54 7.84 -3.90
CA PRO A 59 -7.19 7.44 -4.25
C PRO A 59 -6.62 6.42 -3.27
N ALA A 60 -5.95 5.40 -3.77
CA ALA A 60 -5.33 4.37 -2.95
C ALA A 60 -3.96 3.98 -3.52
N GLY A 61 -2.94 3.99 -2.67
CA GLY A 61 -1.64 3.36 -2.96
C GLY A 61 -1.44 2.10 -2.13
N VAL A 62 -0.45 1.29 -2.52
CA VAL A 62 -0.06 0.07 -1.80
C VAL A 62 1.42 0.06 -1.49
N PHE A 63 1.80 -0.56 -0.38
CA PHE A 63 3.18 -0.82 -0.02
C PHE A 63 3.30 -2.20 0.63
N TRP A 64 4.49 -2.81 0.60
CA TRP A 64 4.65 -4.18 1.06
C TRP A 64 6.04 -4.50 1.60
N SER A 65 6.16 -5.62 2.31
CA SER A 65 7.44 -6.22 2.64
C SER A 65 7.54 -7.63 2.08
N THR A 66 8.73 -8.06 1.66
CA THR A 66 8.97 -9.47 1.29
C THR A 66 10.20 -10.02 2.00
N GLY A 67 10.34 -11.34 2.07
CA GLY A 67 11.54 -11.96 2.65
C GLY A 67 12.79 -11.64 1.81
N PHE A 68 12.79 -12.04 0.54
CA PHE A 68 13.96 -11.99 -0.33
C PHE A 68 13.59 -11.61 -1.77
N HIS A 69 14.61 -11.41 -2.61
CA HIS A 69 14.47 -11.13 -4.04
C HIS A 69 13.65 -12.21 -4.75
N GLY A 70 12.75 -11.81 -5.65
CA GLY A 70 11.85 -12.75 -6.32
C GLY A 70 10.73 -13.31 -5.43
N GLY A 71 10.70 -13.00 -4.12
CA GLY A 71 9.67 -13.43 -3.16
C GLY A 71 8.32 -12.72 -3.30
N GLY A 72 7.91 -12.38 -4.53
CA GLY A 72 6.63 -11.75 -4.83
C GLY A 72 6.59 -10.24 -4.59
N GLN A 73 7.70 -9.53 -4.79
CA GLN A 73 7.77 -8.06 -4.68
C GLN A 73 6.68 -7.39 -5.53
N GLU A 74 6.64 -7.71 -6.82
CA GLU A 74 5.65 -7.09 -7.72
C GLU A 74 4.31 -7.83 -7.71
N LEU A 75 4.33 -9.17 -7.57
CA LEU A 75 3.11 -9.97 -7.59
C LEU A 75 2.17 -9.63 -6.43
N THR A 76 2.71 -9.32 -5.25
CA THR A 76 1.91 -8.86 -4.10
C THR A 76 1.17 -7.57 -4.42
N ALA A 77 1.82 -6.63 -5.10
CA ALA A 77 1.21 -5.38 -5.52
C ALA A 77 0.13 -5.61 -6.58
N LEU A 78 0.43 -6.39 -7.63
CA LEU A 78 -0.51 -6.69 -8.71
C LEU A 78 -1.78 -7.37 -8.21
N THR A 79 -1.64 -8.31 -7.28
CA THR A 79 -2.78 -9.02 -6.70
C THR A 79 -3.57 -8.12 -5.74
N PHE A 80 -2.92 -7.18 -5.05
CA PHE A 80 -3.60 -6.16 -4.26
C PHE A 80 -4.47 -5.23 -5.11
N ILE A 81 -3.98 -4.80 -6.28
CA ILE A 81 -4.69 -3.88 -7.17
C ILE A 81 -6.09 -4.42 -7.55
N THR A 82 -6.27 -5.74 -7.62
CA THR A 82 -7.59 -6.35 -7.86
C THR A 82 -8.64 -5.90 -6.83
N GLN A 83 -8.26 -5.81 -5.54
CA GLN A 83 -9.18 -5.34 -4.50
C GLN A 83 -9.53 -3.86 -4.68
N LEU A 84 -8.54 -3.05 -5.06
CA LEU A 84 -8.78 -1.63 -5.32
C LEU A 84 -9.75 -1.42 -6.49
N ALA A 85 -9.54 -2.17 -7.57
CA ALA A 85 -10.36 -2.11 -8.77
C ALA A 85 -11.82 -2.50 -8.49
N HIS A 86 -12.06 -3.57 -7.73
CA HIS A 86 -13.42 -3.99 -7.39
C HIS A 86 -14.18 -2.96 -6.54
N HIS A 87 -13.48 -2.24 -5.68
CA HIS A 87 -14.05 -1.14 -4.88
C HIS A 87 -14.18 0.20 -5.64
N GLY A 88 -13.78 0.25 -6.91
CA GLY A 88 -13.80 1.49 -7.70
C GLY A 88 -12.78 2.53 -7.26
N MET A 89 -11.79 2.16 -6.45
CA MET A 89 -10.74 3.07 -5.98
C MET A 89 -9.76 3.42 -7.11
N ILE A 90 -9.23 4.64 -7.07
CA ILE A 90 -8.22 5.10 -8.03
C ILE A 90 -6.85 4.63 -7.55
N PHE A 91 -6.25 3.66 -8.23
CA PHE A 91 -4.90 3.24 -7.91
C PHE A 91 -3.88 4.34 -8.24
N VAL A 92 -3.13 4.78 -7.22
CA VAL A 92 -2.04 5.72 -7.35
C VAL A 92 -0.71 4.98 -7.17
N PRO A 93 -0.03 4.61 -8.27
CA PRO A 93 1.27 3.96 -8.21
C PRO A 93 2.36 4.94 -7.80
N LEU A 94 3.49 4.42 -7.31
CA LEU A 94 4.70 5.22 -7.14
C LEU A 94 5.24 5.71 -8.50
N GLY A 95 5.13 4.87 -9.53
CA GLY A 95 5.79 5.08 -10.82
C GLY A 95 7.30 5.23 -10.67
N TYR A 96 7.91 5.94 -11.61
CA TYR A 96 9.32 6.35 -11.52
C TYR A 96 9.49 7.75 -10.90
N THR A 97 8.49 8.22 -10.15
CA THR A 97 8.44 9.61 -9.67
C THR A 97 9.43 9.91 -8.54
N PHE A 98 10.01 8.89 -7.92
CA PHE A 98 11.10 9.02 -6.94
C PHE A 98 12.49 9.27 -7.59
N GLY A 99 12.53 9.48 -8.91
CA GLY A 99 13.73 9.93 -9.62
C GLY A 99 14.85 8.90 -9.62
N SER A 100 16.10 9.35 -9.45
CA SER A 100 17.29 8.51 -9.52
C SER A 100 17.27 7.32 -8.55
N GLY A 101 16.59 7.43 -7.40
CA GLY A 101 16.44 6.33 -6.44
C GLY A 101 15.66 5.13 -6.99
N MET A 102 14.91 5.29 -8.09
CA MET A 102 14.26 4.16 -8.77
C MET A 102 15.24 3.34 -9.60
N PHE A 103 16.30 3.97 -10.10
CA PHE A 103 17.33 3.37 -10.97
C PHE A 103 18.59 2.94 -10.20
N GLU A 104 18.60 3.08 -8.87
CA GLU A 104 19.69 2.59 -8.02
C GLU A 104 19.81 1.06 -8.09
N MET A 105 21.04 0.58 -8.30
CA MET A 105 21.35 -0.85 -8.54
C MET A 105 22.49 -1.39 -7.66
N ASN A 106 23.19 -0.53 -6.90
CA ASN A 106 24.30 -0.93 -6.04
C ASN A 106 23.84 -1.46 -4.68
N GLU A 107 22.62 -1.11 -4.26
CA GLU A 107 22.02 -1.57 -3.01
C GLU A 107 20.77 -2.41 -3.25
N VAL A 108 20.61 -3.46 -2.46
CA VAL A 108 19.39 -4.25 -2.41
C VAL A 108 18.27 -3.42 -1.78
N LYS A 109 17.25 -3.09 -2.58
CA LYS A 109 16.04 -2.36 -2.16
C LYS A 109 14.75 -3.04 -2.60
N GLY A 110 13.75 -3.02 -1.73
CA GLY A 110 12.39 -3.40 -2.07
C GLY A 110 11.65 -2.30 -2.85
N GLY A 111 10.41 -2.62 -3.23
CA GLY A 111 9.54 -1.72 -3.97
C GLY A 111 9.75 -1.79 -5.48
N SER A 112 8.82 -1.18 -6.20
CA SER A 112 8.82 -1.11 -7.67
C SER A 112 8.00 0.09 -8.13
N SER A 113 7.73 0.20 -9.43
CA SER A 113 6.83 1.23 -9.95
C SER A 113 5.40 1.12 -9.38
N TYR A 114 4.99 -0.04 -8.85
CA TYR A 114 3.67 -0.22 -8.23
C TYR A 114 3.54 0.42 -6.85
N GLY A 115 4.65 0.65 -6.15
CA GLY A 115 4.63 1.13 -4.76
C GLY A 115 5.97 0.93 -4.06
N ALA A 116 6.10 1.56 -2.89
CA ALA A 116 7.25 1.36 -2.03
C ALA A 116 7.23 -0.05 -1.42
N GLY A 117 8.41 -0.57 -1.13
CA GLY A 117 8.52 -1.83 -0.43
C GLY A 117 9.85 -2.00 0.27
N THR A 118 9.95 -3.06 1.07
CA THR A 118 11.16 -3.37 1.82
C THR A 118 11.43 -4.87 1.87
N TYR A 119 12.69 -5.26 2.02
CA TYR A 119 13.07 -6.63 2.32
C TYR A 119 13.24 -6.85 3.83
N ALA A 120 12.62 -7.91 4.35
CA ALA A 120 12.72 -8.32 5.74
C ALA A 120 13.75 -9.44 5.99
N ALA A 121 14.27 -10.09 4.93
CA ALA A 121 15.14 -11.27 5.03
C ALA A 121 14.52 -12.39 5.90
N ASP A 122 15.23 -12.87 6.92
CA ASP A 122 14.74 -13.82 7.92
C ASP A 122 13.91 -13.14 9.06
N GLY A 123 13.59 -11.85 8.87
CA GLY A 123 12.99 -10.96 9.86
C GLY A 123 14.01 -10.09 10.60
N SER A 124 15.31 -10.19 10.35
CA SER A 124 16.32 -9.34 10.98
C SER A 124 16.61 -8.03 10.24
N ARG A 125 16.33 -7.96 8.93
CA ARG A 125 16.65 -6.78 8.12
C ARG A 125 15.63 -5.67 8.39
N GLN A 126 16.11 -4.48 8.68
CA GLN A 126 15.31 -3.27 8.80
C GLN A 126 15.23 -2.54 7.45
N PRO A 127 14.18 -1.73 7.21
CA PRO A 127 14.12 -0.88 6.03
C PRO A 127 15.35 0.01 5.89
N THR A 128 15.95 0.05 4.71
CA THR A 128 17.11 0.92 4.46
C THR A 128 16.68 2.38 4.33
N LYS A 129 17.65 3.30 4.42
CA LYS A 129 17.40 4.72 4.19
C LYS A 129 16.74 4.98 2.83
N LEU A 130 17.17 4.27 1.80
CA LEU A 130 16.61 4.39 0.44
C LEU A 130 15.14 3.94 0.37
N GLU A 131 14.81 2.80 0.99
CA GLU A 131 13.43 2.30 1.07
C GLU A 131 12.52 3.26 1.87
N LEU A 132 13.03 3.82 2.98
CA LEU A 132 12.30 4.82 3.77
C LEU A 132 12.07 6.12 3.00
N GLN A 133 13.06 6.59 2.24
CA GLN A 133 12.91 7.77 1.38
C GLN A 133 11.88 7.52 0.27
N GLN A 134 11.89 6.33 -0.33
CA GLN A 134 10.89 5.92 -1.31
C GLN A 134 9.48 5.91 -0.72
N ALA A 135 9.31 5.34 0.48
CA ALA A 135 8.04 5.30 1.20
C ALA A 135 7.54 6.71 1.56
N PHE A 136 8.43 7.59 2.02
CA PHE A 136 8.11 8.99 2.30
C PHE A 136 7.63 9.73 1.04
N HIS A 137 8.33 9.53 -0.08
CA HIS A 137 7.93 10.09 -1.37
C HIS A 137 6.56 9.58 -1.82
N GLN A 138 6.29 8.28 -1.73
CA GLN A 138 4.97 7.71 -2.02
C GLN A 138 3.88 8.34 -1.16
N GLY A 139 4.12 8.45 0.15
CA GLY A 139 3.21 9.07 1.10
C GLY A 139 2.83 10.49 0.70
N LYS A 140 3.84 11.31 0.41
CA LYS A 140 3.64 12.68 -0.07
C LYS A 140 2.85 12.71 -1.39
N TYR A 141 3.22 11.88 -2.35
CA TYR A 141 2.61 11.85 -3.67
C TYR A 141 1.12 11.48 -3.64
N VAL A 142 0.77 10.41 -2.89
CA VAL A 142 -0.62 9.98 -2.71
C VAL A 142 -1.43 11.04 -1.97
N ALA A 143 -0.87 11.67 -0.93
CA ALA A 143 -1.54 12.75 -0.20
C ALA A 143 -1.80 13.98 -1.09
N GLU A 144 -0.85 14.36 -1.95
CA GLU A 144 -1.02 15.46 -2.90
C GLU A 144 -2.12 15.17 -3.93
N ILE A 145 -2.19 13.95 -4.46
CA ILE A 145 -3.26 13.51 -5.37
C ILE A 145 -4.61 13.53 -4.66
N THR A 146 -4.67 12.98 -3.45
CA THR A 146 -5.86 12.99 -2.60
C THR A 146 -6.38 14.41 -2.39
N LYS A 147 -5.49 15.35 -2.04
CA LYS A 147 -5.82 16.76 -1.86
C LYS A 147 -6.34 17.42 -3.15
N LYS A 148 -5.81 17.05 -4.32
CA LYS A 148 -6.29 17.58 -5.61
C LYS A 148 -7.70 17.07 -5.93
N LEU A 149 -7.97 15.78 -5.74
CA LEU A 149 -9.25 15.16 -6.06
C LEU A 149 -10.37 15.55 -5.08
N LYS A 150 -10.03 15.81 -3.81
CA LYS A 150 -10.98 16.32 -2.81
C LYS A 150 -11.60 17.67 -3.23
N LYS A 151 -10.85 18.51 -3.93
CA LYS A 151 -11.36 19.83 -4.40
C LYS A 151 -12.36 19.72 -5.55
N SER A 152 -12.44 18.58 -6.22
CA SER A 152 -13.17 18.41 -7.48
C SER A 152 -14.32 17.42 -7.42
N SER A 153 -14.74 16.95 -6.23
CA SER A 153 -15.91 16.08 -6.11
C SER A 153 -17.20 16.92 -6.02
N PRO A 154 -18.12 16.86 -7.00
CA PRO A 154 -19.51 17.21 -6.76
C PRO A 154 -20.04 16.22 -5.72
N GLN A 155 -20.85 16.69 -4.77
CA GLN A 155 -21.69 15.78 -4.00
C GLN A 155 -22.59 15.05 -5.00
N VAL A 156 -22.39 13.74 -5.14
CA VAL A 156 -23.32 12.87 -5.86
C VAL A 156 -24.52 12.63 -4.93
#